data_AF-A0A964MYK1-F1
#
_entry.id   AF-A0A964MYK1-F1
#
_cell.length_a   1.000
_cell.length_b   1.000
_cell.length_c   1.000
_cell.angle_alpha   90.00
_cell.angle_beta   90.00
_cell.angle_gamma   90.00
#
_symmetry.space_group_name_H-M   'P 1'
#
loop_
_entity.id
_entity.type
_entity.pdbx_description
1 polymer ?
#
loop_
_entity_poly.entity_id
_entity_poly.type
_entity_poly.pdbx_seq_one_letter_code
_entity_poly.pdbx_strand_id
1 'polypeptide(L)'
;MSSRIVLIGPVDALPALQGRLDPNAEVQTFTDSEALEALDHIIRTKPAMVAMQDEFSSTSRGTALINRIKNDPSLLACEVRVLARDSEMSRLAVKRGQAGGSAVAVDEPAPALDQRGTRRAARVRIKEGVEVAVDGNPAALVDLSMVGAQVVSPAVLKPNQRVRVIMGDGKSAIRCSGAVAWAAFEMPKGMPTRYRAGIDWGMTAESSAIEAFAEKNKQI
;
A
#
# COMPACT_ATOMS: atom_id res chain seq x y z
N MET A 1 12.86 -29.61 13.39
CA MET A 1 12.42 -28.28 13.84
C MET A 1 10.99 -28.12 13.37
N SER A 2 10.03 -27.94 14.27
CA SER A 2 8.63 -27.74 13.87
C SER A 2 8.51 -26.42 13.10
N SER A 3 7.82 -26.46 11.96
CA SER A 3 7.58 -25.27 11.15
C SER A 3 6.58 -24.37 11.88
N ARG A 4 6.89 -23.08 12.02
CA ARG A 4 5.97 -22.09 12.59
C ARG A 4 5.14 -21.47 11.46
N ILE A 5 3.83 -21.54 11.62
CA ILE A 5 2.87 -21.03 10.66
C ILE A 5 2.00 -19.99 11.34
N VAL A 6 1.80 -18.84 10.71
CA VAL A 6 0.78 -17.87 11.12
C VAL A 6 -0.39 -17.99 10.17
N LEU A 7 -1.60 -18.17 10.69
CA LEU A 7 -2.85 -18.28 9.91
C LEU A 7 -3.75 -17.07 10.16
N ILE A 8 -4.22 -16.41 9.10
CA ILE A 8 -5.06 -15.21 9.19
C ILE A 8 -6.33 -15.38 8.34
N GLY A 9 -7.48 -15.16 8.97
CA GLY A 9 -8.79 -15.25 8.31
C GLY A 9 -9.94 -14.90 9.24
N PRO A 10 -11.19 -14.86 8.76
CA PRO A 10 -12.34 -14.59 9.60
C PRO A 10 -12.59 -15.76 10.57
N VAL A 11 -13.17 -15.45 11.74
CA VAL A 11 -13.33 -16.38 12.88
C VAL A 11 -13.98 -17.71 12.47
N ASP A 12 -14.97 -17.66 11.58
CA ASP A 12 -15.73 -18.81 11.09
C ASP A 12 -14.93 -19.72 10.14
N ALA A 13 -13.92 -19.18 9.45
CA ALA A 13 -13.10 -19.94 8.51
C ALA A 13 -11.83 -20.54 9.12
N LEU A 14 -11.33 -19.99 10.24
CA LEU A 14 -10.06 -20.41 10.86
C LEU A 14 -9.98 -21.92 11.18
N PRO A 15 -11.00 -22.56 11.78
CA PRO A 15 -10.92 -23.99 12.11
C PRO A 15 -10.76 -24.88 10.87
N ALA A 16 -11.52 -24.59 9.81
CA ALA A 16 -11.48 -25.34 8.56
C ALA A 16 -10.13 -25.16 7.83
N LEU A 17 -9.55 -23.96 7.91
CA LEU A 17 -8.25 -23.65 7.32
C LEU A 17 -7.09 -24.27 8.10
N GLN A 18 -7.18 -24.30 9.43
CA GLN A 18 -6.15 -24.91 10.28
C GLN A 18 -6.04 -26.42 10.04
N GLY A 19 -7.16 -27.11 9.82
CA GLY A 19 -7.16 -28.53 9.45
C GLY A 19 -6.47 -28.88 8.13
N ARG A 20 -6.13 -27.87 7.30
CA ARG A 20 -5.41 -28.04 6.02
C ARG A 20 -3.92 -27.78 6.14
N LEU A 21 -3.46 -27.27 7.28
CA LEU A 21 -2.06 -27.07 7.58
C LEU A 21 -1.44 -28.36 8.11
N ASP A 22 -0.11 -28.45 8.10
CA ASP A 22 0.59 -29.61 8.64
C ASP A 22 0.23 -29.76 10.13
N PRO A 23 -0.34 -30.91 10.56
CA PRO A 23 -0.71 -31.13 11.96
C PRO A 23 0.47 -31.10 12.93
N ASN A 24 1.72 -31.24 12.43
CA ASN A 24 2.93 -31.14 13.24
C ASN A 24 3.53 -29.72 13.29
N ALA A 25 2.92 -28.76 12.60
CA ALA A 25 3.34 -27.36 12.62
C ALA A 25 2.77 -26.61 13.83
N GLU A 26 3.56 -25.67 14.36
CA GLU A 26 3.11 -24.75 15.39
C GLU A 26 2.32 -23.63 14.70
N VAL A 27 0.98 -23.69 14.79
CA VAL A 27 0.09 -22.74 14.11
C VAL A 27 -0.42 -21.68 15.09
N GLN A 28 -0.07 -20.42 14.84
CA GLN A 28 -0.64 -19.26 15.52
C GLN A 28 -1.74 -18.65 14.66
N THR A 29 -2.96 -18.53 15.18
CA THR A 29 -4.12 -17.98 14.46
C THR A 29 -4.39 -16.54 14.84
N PHE A 30 -4.77 -15.72 13.86
CA PHE A 30 -5.29 -14.37 14.04
C PHE A 30 -6.54 -14.17 13.19
N THR A 31 -7.46 -13.36 13.68
CA THR A 31 -8.62 -12.94 12.92
C THR A 31 -8.25 -11.86 11.89
N ASP A 32 -9.13 -11.62 10.91
CA ASP A 32 -9.00 -10.52 9.95
C ASP A 32 -9.00 -9.12 10.61
N SER A 33 -9.58 -9.01 11.80
CA SER A 33 -9.61 -7.80 12.63
C SER A 33 -8.30 -7.58 13.40
N GLU A 34 -7.54 -8.65 13.66
CA GLU A 34 -6.25 -8.63 14.38
C GLU A 34 -5.03 -8.55 13.43
N ALA A 35 -5.24 -8.15 12.17
CA ALA A 35 -4.19 -8.18 11.14
C ALA A 35 -2.92 -7.36 11.49
N LEU A 36 -3.04 -6.32 12.31
CA LEU A 36 -1.88 -5.53 12.79
C LEU A 36 -1.10 -6.28 13.86
N GLU A 37 -1.79 -6.93 14.80
CA GLU A 37 -1.17 -7.78 15.82
C GLU A 37 -0.48 -8.99 15.19
N ALA A 38 -1.12 -9.55 14.15
CA ALA A 38 -0.54 -10.61 13.34
C ALA A 38 0.78 -10.15 12.69
N LEU A 39 0.83 -8.93 12.15
CA LEU A 39 2.05 -8.38 11.56
C LEU A 39 3.18 -8.21 12.59
N ASP A 40 2.88 -7.63 13.75
CA ASP A 40 3.87 -7.46 14.82
C ASP A 40 4.40 -8.82 15.29
N HIS A 41 3.52 -9.82 15.39
CA HIS A 41 3.91 -11.19 15.70
C HIS A 41 4.83 -11.77 14.61
N ILE A 42 4.46 -11.64 13.33
CA ILE A 42 5.26 -12.16 12.19
C ILE A 42 6.67 -11.55 12.18
N ILE A 43 6.80 -10.23 12.38
CA ILE A 43 8.11 -9.56 12.40
C ILE A 43 8.99 -10.08 13.55
N ARG A 44 8.39 -10.33 14.72
CA ARG A 44 9.11 -10.82 15.91
C ARG A 44 9.49 -12.29 15.79
N THR A 45 8.58 -13.14 15.32
CA THR A 45 8.76 -14.60 15.34
C THR A 45 9.37 -15.15 14.07
N LYS A 46 9.34 -14.39 12.96
CA LYS A 46 9.86 -14.76 11.64
C LYS A 46 9.43 -16.18 11.24
N PRO A 47 8.11 -16.42 11.12
CA PRO A 47 7.59 -17.74 10.84
C PRO A 47 8.07 -18.23 9.46
N ALA A 48 8.10 -19.55 9.28
CA ALA A 48 8.43 -20.13 8.00
C ALA A 48 7.32 -19.88 6.96
N MET A 49 6.08 -19.74 7.41
CA MET A 49 4.92 -19.52 6.55
C MET A 49 3.87 -18.60 7.17
N VAL A 50 3.26 -17.76 6.34
CA VAL A 50 2.04 -17.01 6.64
C VAL A 50 0.95 -17.49 5.69
N ALA A 51 -0.05 -18.17 6.23
CA ALA A 51 -1.25 -18.58 5.52
C ALA A 51 -2.35 -17.53 5.72
N MET A 52 -3.02 -17.13 4.64
CA MET A 52 -4.12 -16.17 4.68
C MET A 52 -5.29 -16.74 3.89
N GLN A 53 -6.52 -16.47 4.29
CA GLN A 53 -7.66 -16.95 3.50
C GLN A 53 -8.02 -16.00 2.35
N ASP A 54 -8.60 -16.55 1.28
CA ASP A 54 -8.71 -15.90 -0.03
C ASP A 54 -9.48 -14.59 0.00
N GLU A 55 -10.70 -14.59 0.53
CA GLU A 55 -11.54 -13.41 0.63
C GLU A 55 -10.83 -12.28 1.40
N PHE A 56 -10.21 -12.59 2.54
CA PHE A 56 -9.41 -11.65 3.32
C PHE A 56 -8.20 -11.14 2.54
N SER A 57 -7.46 -12.03 1.87
CA SER A 57 -6.27 -11.68 1.08
C SER A 57 -6.60 -10.70 -0.06
N SER A 58 -7.81 -10.82 -0.63
CA SER A 58 -8.31 -9.94 -1.68
C SER A 58 -8.81 -8.58 -1.18
N THR A 59 -9.01 -8.42 0.13
CA THR A 59 -9.31 -7.12 0.73
C THR A 59 -8.10 -6.18 0.64
N SER A 60 -8.35 -4.87 0.73
CA SER A 60 -7.28 -3.86 0.83
C SER A 60 -6.35 -4.11 2.02
N ARG A 61 -6.90 -4.60 3.15
CA ARG A 61 -6.13 -4.90 4.37
C ARG A 61 -5.23 -6.11 4.18
N GLY A 62 -5.75 -7.20 3.63
CA GLY A 62 -4.99 -8.40 3.31
C GLY A 62 -3.89 -8.13 2.28
N THR A 63 -4.21 -7.39 1.21
CA THR A 63 -3.22 -7.00 0.20
C THR A 63 -2.09 -6.14 0.81
N ALA A 64 -2.42 -5.20 1.70
CA ALA A 64 -1.42 -4.38 2.38
C ALA A 64 -0.50 -5.23 3.28
N LEU A 65 -1.05 -6.20 4.01
CA LEU A 65 -0.29 -7.12 4.85
C LEU A 65 0.69 -7.97 4.01
N ILE A 66 0.21 -8.54 2.91
CA ILE A 66 1.04 -9.33 1.98
C ILE A 66 2.20 -8.49 1.45
N ASN A 67 1.92 -7.26 1.01
CA ASN A 67 2.95 -6.36 0.50
C ASN A 67 3.96 -5.97 1.59
N ARG A 68 3.52 -5.81 2.85
CA ARG A 68 4.41 -5.48 3.96
C ARG A 68 5.36 -6.63 4.27
N ILE A 69 4.85 -7.86 4.33
CA ILE A 69 5.66 -9.07 4.53
C ILE A 69 6.67 -9.23 3.39
N LYS A 70 6.22 -9.09 2.13
CA LYS A 70 7.09 -9.23 0.95
C LYS A 70 8.19 -8.17 0.84
N ASN A 71 7.93 -6.96 1.36
CA ASN A 71 8.89 -5.87 1.30
C ASN A 71 9.80 -5.81 2.54
N ASP A 72 9.62 -6.68 3.54
CA ASP A 72 10.46 -6.72 4.73
C ASP A 72 11.69 -7.63 4.50
N PRO A 73 12.92 -7.08 4.51
CA PRO A 73 14.13 -7.87 4.31
C PRO A 73 14.36 -8.94 5.38
N SER A 74 13.79 -8.78 6.58
CA SER A 74 13.93 -9.74 7.67
C SER A 74 13.03 -10.97 7.50
N LEU A 75 12.06 -10.91 6.58
CA LEU A 75 11.08 -11.96 6.30
C LEU A 75 11.31 -12.65 4.94
N LEU A 76 12.51 -12.53 4.36
CA LEU A 76 12.83 -13.13 3.05
C LEU A 76 12.64 -14.65 2.99
N ALA A 77 12.81 -15.33 4.12
CA ALA A 77 12.61 -16.78 4.23
C ALA A 77 11.14 -17.17 4.52
N CYS A 78 10.26 -16.19 4.72
CA CYS A 78 8.85 -16.41 5.04
C CYS A 78 8.03 -16.64 3.76
N GLU A 79 7.37 -17.78 3.67
CA GLU A 79 6.47 -18.10 2.57
C GLU A 79 5.06 -17.55 2.82
N VAL A 80 4.49 -16.79 1.88
CA VAL A 80 3.10 -16.34 1.98
C VAL A 80 2.19 -17.20 1.11
N ARG A 81 1.20 -17.85 1.71
CA ARG A 81 0.20 -18.70 1.03
C ARG A 81 -1.21 -18.17 1.19
N VAL A 82 -1.97 -18.19 0.10
CA VAL A 82 -3.41 -17.89 0.12
C VAL A 82 -4.21 -19.20 0.04
N LEU A 83 -5.19 -19.36 0.92
CA LEU A 83 -6.04 -20.53 1.06
C LEU A 83 -7.49 -20.17 0.70
N ALA A 84 -7.99 -20.71 -0.42
CA ALA A 84 -9.39 -20.58 -0.81
C ALA A 84 -10.32 -21.33 0.15
N ARG A 85 -11.53 -20.79 0.39
CA ARG A 85 -12.56 -21.42 1.22
C ARG A 85 -13.02 -22.77 0.65
N ASP A 86 -13.11 -22.87 -0.68
CA ASP A 86 -13.38 -24.10 -1.43
C ASP A 86 -12.14 -24.61 -2.17
N SER A 87 -12.02 -25.94 -2.27
CA SER A 87 -10.78 -26.71 -2.19
C SER A 87 -9.78 -26.69 -3.38
N GLU A 88 -9.80 -25.78 -4.35
CA GLU A 88 -9.08 -26.02 -5.63
C GLU A 88 -8.15 -24.89 -6.13
N MET A 89 -7.89 -23.84 -5.35
CA MET A 89 -7.00 -22.75 -5.82
C MET A 89 -6.00 -22.30 -4.75
N SER A 90 -4.87 -23.01 -4.64
CA SER A 90 -3.66 -22.48 -4.00
C SER A 90 -2.90 -21.64 -5.03
N ARG A 91 -3.13 -20.33 -5.06
CA ARG A 91 -2.35 -19.43 -5.92
C ARG A 91 -1.01 -19.15 -5.27
N LEU A 92 0.04 -19.81 -5.75
CA LEU A 92 1.43 -19.52 -5.37
C LEU A 92 1.79 -18.11 -5.86
N ALA A 93 1.94 -17.16 -4.94
CA ALA A 93 2.42 -15.83 -5.27
C ALA A 93 3.91 -15.90 -5.64
N VAL A 94 4.17 -15.71 -6.94
CA VAL A 94 5.46 -15.68 -7.63
C VAL A 94 6.60 -15.05 -6.81
N LYS A 95 7.67 -15.83 -6.64
CA LYS A 95 9.01 -15.44 -6.20
C LYS A 95 9.52 -14.31 -7.11
N ARG A 96 9.84 -13.12 -6.60
CA ARG A 96 10.47 -12.06 -7.43
C ARG A 96 11.94 -11.88 -7.11
N GLY A 97 12.71 -11.90 -8.19
CA GLY A 97 14.14 -11.69 -8.22
C GLY A 97 14.56 -10.28 -7.79
N GLN A 98 15.76 -10.29 -7.24
CA GLN A 98 16.75 -9.24 -7.02
C GLN A 98 16.43 -7.82 -7.51
N ALA A 99 16.36 -6.90 -6.53
CA ALA A 99 17.14 -5.66 -6.42
C ALA A 99 16.62 -4.98 -5.12
N GLY A 100 17.35 -4.87 -4.01
CA GLY A 100 18.73 -4.43 -3.85
C GLY A 100 18.72 -2.95 -3.44
N GLY A 101 18.77 -2.65 -2.14
CA GLY A 101 18.92 -1.27 -1.63
C GLY A 101 18.55 -1.11 -0.16
N SER A 102 19.54 -0.78 0.66
CA SER A 102 19.59 -0.87 2.12
C SER A 102 18.73 0.15 2.89
N ALA A 103 18.18 -0.29 4.03
CA ALA A 103 17.45 0.52 5.00
C ALA A 103 18.40 1.28 5.94
N VAL A 104 18.02 2.50 6.32
CA VAL A 104 18.51 3.18 7.52
C VAL A 104 17.28 3.52 8.34
N ALA A 105 17.21 2.99 9.56
CA ALA A 105 16.12 3.22 10.50
C ALA A 105 16.37 4.52 11.26
N VAL A 106 15.35 5.38 11.33
CA VAL A 106 15.29 6.47 12.31
C VAL A 106 13.91 6.42 12.95
N ASP A 107 13.93 6.34 14.27
CA ASP A 107 12.82 6.17 15.19
C ASP A 107 12.20 7.54 15.47
N GLU A 108 10.98 7.79 14.96
CA GLU A 108 10.12 8.92 15.36
C GLU A 108 8.65 8.49 15.31
N PRO A 109 7.80 9.05 16.21
CA PRO A 109 6.51 8.46 16.58
C PRO A 109 5.53 8.46 15.41
N ALA A 110 4.92 7.29 15.17
CA ALA A 110 3.98 7.07 14.08
C ALA A 110 2.79 8.05 14.17
N PRO A 111 2.53 8.88 13.14
CA PRO A 111 1.33 9.70 13.10
C PRO A 111 0.09 8.79 13.09
N ALA A 112 -0.94 9.23 13.82
CA ALA A 112 -2.18 8.48 14.04
C ALA A 112 -2.74 7.94 12.71
N LEU A 113 -2.72 6.62 12.60
CA LEU A 113 -3.34 5.87 11.51
C LEU A 113 -4.85 6.09 11.54
N ASP A 114 -5.47 6.21 10.35
CA ASP A 114 -6.92 6.35 10.26
C ASP A 114 -7.65 5.14 10.89
N GLN A 115 -8.89 5.36 11.36
CA GLN A 115 -9.71 4.34 12.06
C GLN A 115 -9.96 3.04 11.26
N ARG A 116 -9.42 2.91 10.04
CA ARG A 116 -9.54 1.73 9.18
C ARG A 116 -8.19 1.10 8.80
N GLY A 117 -7.05 1.64 9.26
CA GLY A 117 -5.73 1.00 9.19
C GLY A 117 -5.21 0.73 7.78
N THR A 118 -5.65 1.47 6.75
CA THR A 118 -5.25 1.25 5.34
C THR A 118 -4.40 2.37 4.76
N ARG A 119 -4.21 3.47 5.49
CA ARG A 119 -3.47 4.63 5.01
C ARG A 119 -2.22 4.86 5.85
N ARG A 120 -1.07 4.97 5.16
CA ARG A 120 0.24 5.26 5.77
C ARG A 120 0.42 6.73 6.17
N ALA A 121 -0.45 7.63 5.70
CA ALA A 121 -0.49 9.04 6.10
C ALA A 121 -1.88 9.64 5.86
N ALA A 122 -2.21 10.69 6.61
CA ALA A 122 -3.42 11.48 6.39
C ALA A 122 -3.37 12.16 5.02
N ARG A 123 -4.51 12.18 4.32
CA ARG A 123 -4.67 12.88 3.03
C ARG A 123 -5.35 14.21 3.28
N VAL A 124 -4.69 15.29 2.88
CA VAL A 124 -5.25 16.63 2.89
C VAL A 124 -5.98 16.84 1.57
N ARG A 125 -7.27 17.15 1.66
CA ARG A 125 -8.08 17.51 0.50
C ARG A 125 -7.64 18.88 -0.01
N ILE A 126 -7.43 19.01 -1.31
CA ILE A 126 -6.90 20.25 -1.90
C ILE A 126 -8.04 21.06 -2.52
N LYS A 127 -7.96 22.40 -2.42
CA LYS A 127 -8.91 23.34 -3.06
C LYS A 127 -8.97 23.12 -4.57
N GLU A 128 -10.14 23.32 -5.15
CA GLU A 128 -10.27 23.28 -6.61
C GLU A 128 -9.41 24.38 -7.26
N GLY A 129 -8.86 24.07 -8.45
CA GLY A 129 -8.00 24.99 -9.21
C GLY A 129 -6.50 24.90 -8.87
N VAL A 130 -6.10 24.06 -7.91
CA VAL A 130 -4.67 23.81 -7.66
C VAL A 130 -4.13 22.83 -8.70
N GLU A 131 -3.18 23.30 -9.51
CA GLU A 131 -2.53 22.52 -10.54
C GLU A 131 -1.11 22.12 -10.16
N VAL A 132 -0.71 20.96 -10.67
CA VAL A 132 0.65 20.39 -10.57
C VAL A 132 1.09 19.91 -11.95
N ALA A 133 2.39 19.82 -12.19
CA ALA A 133 2.90 19.25 -13.43
C ALA A 133 3.31 17.79 -13.23
N VAL A 134 2.70 16.86 -13.96
CA VAL A 134 3.05 15.44 -14.01
C VAL A 134 3.79 15.16 -15.32
N ASP A 135 5.09 14.86 -15.22
CA ASP A 135 6.02 14.75 -16.35
C ASP A 135 5.96 15.97 -17.30
N GLY A 136 5.71 17.15 -16.73
CA GLY A 136 5.57 18.41 -17.48
C GLY A 136 4.16 18.70 -17.99
N ASN A 137 3.22 17.76 -17.89
CA ASN A 137 1.83 17.97 -18.26
C ASN A 137 1.02 18.52 -17.08
N PRO A 138 0.18 19.56 -17.27
CA PRO A 138 -0.66 20.06 -16.19
C PRO A 138 -1.68 19.00 -15.74
N ALA A 139 -1.90 18.89 -14.44
CA ALA A 139 -2.88 18.03 -13.81
C ALA A 139 -3.47 18.73 -12.58
N ALA A 140 -4.77 18.54 -12.37
CA ALA A 140 -5.44 19.06 -11.18
C ALA A 140 -5.10 18.17 -9.97
N LEU A 141 -4.69 18.80 -8.86
CA LEU A 141 -4.42 18.11 -7.61
C LEU A 141 -5.70 17.94 -6.81
N VAL A 142 -5.99 16.71 -6.39
CA VAL A 142 -7.24 16.33 -5.73
C VAL A 142 -7.04 16.16 -4.23
N ASP A 143 -6.02 15.38 -3.86
CA ASP A 143 -5.57 15.23 -2.50
C ASP A 143 -4.05 15.04 -2.46
N LEU A 144 -3.45 15.36 -1.33
CA LEU A 144 -2.01 15.27 -1.11
C LEU A 144 -1.71 14.69 0.28
N SER A 145 -0.67 13.89 0.37
CA SER A 145 -0.13 13.33 1.61
C SER A 145 1.38 13.16 1.52
N MET A 146 2.01 12.90 2.66
CA MET A 146 3.45 12.58 2.72
C MET A 146 3.86 11.34 1.90
N VAL A 147 2.93 10.43 1.62
CA VAL A 147 3.22 9.16 0.92
C VAL A 147 2.70 9.12 -0.51
N GLY A 148 1.89 10.09 -0.91
CA GLY A 148 1.31 10.11 -2.25
C GLY A 148 0.37 11.27 -2.52
N ALA A 149 -0.13 11.32 -3.74
CA ALA A 149 -1.15 12.27 -4.17
C ALA A 149 -2.19 11.62 -5.06
N GLN A 150 -3.36 12.24 -5.13
CA GLN A 150 -4.34 11.96 -6.15
C GLN A 150 -4.41 13.14 -7.14
N VAL A 151 -4.38 12.83 -8.43
CA VAL A 151 -4.42 13.82 -9.51
C VAL A 151 -5.48 13.48 -10.54
N VAL A 152 -5.89 14.48 -11.32
CA VAL A 152 -6.67 14.34 -12.55
C VAL A 152 -5.91 14.99 -13.68
N SER A 153 -5.47 14.19 -14.66
CA SER A 153 -4.69 14.66 -15.79
C SER A 153 -5.44 14.43 -17.12
N PRO A 154 -5.35 15.34 -18.10
CA PRO A 154 -5.78 15.06 -19.46
C PRO A 154 -4.85 14.07 -20.17
N ALA A 155 -3.60 13.94 -19.72
CA ALA A 155 -2.65 12.97 -20.26
C ALA A 155 -2.91 11.56 -19.70
N VAL A 156 -2.58 10.54 -20.50
CA VAL A 156 -2.73 9.14 -20.11
C VAL A 156 -1.74 8.79 -19.00
N LEU A 157 -2.26 8.30 -17.87
CA LEU A 157 -1.47 7.74 -16.77
C LEU A 157 -1.72 6.24 -16.67
N LYS A 158 -0.65 5.44 -16.69
CA LYS A 158 -0.73 3.97 -16.61
C LYS A 158 -0.29 3.47 -15.24
N PRO A 159 -0.92 2.43 -14.67
CA PRO A 159 -0.41 1.78 -13.46
C PRO A 159 1.07 1.37 -13.61
N ASN A 160 1.84 1.52 -12.53
CA ASN A 160 3.29 1.30 -12.45
C ASN A 160 4.15 2.24 -13.30
N GLN A 161 3.56 3.24 -13.96
CA GLN A 161 4.33 4.29 -14.64
C GLN A 161 5.06 5.14 -13.61
N ARG A 162 6.37 5.32 -13.78
CA ARG A 162 7.14 6.28 -13.00
C ARG A 162 6.88 7.69 -13.53
N VAL A 163 6.63 8.62 -12.62
CA VAL A 163 6.28 10.01 -12.95
C VAL A 163 7.06 10.97 -12.05
N ARG A 164 7.35 12.15 -12.59
CA ARG A 164 7.84 13.30 -11.82
C ARG A 164 6.71 14.29 -11.63
N VAL A 165 6.45 14.67 -10.39
CA VAL A 165 5.43 15.65 -10.02
C VAL A 165 6.12 16.91 -9.52
N ILE A 166 5.72 18.05 -10.09
CA ILE A 166 6.20 19.37 -9.69
C ILE A 166 5.02 20.17 -9.14
N MET A 167 5.14 20.62 -7.89
CA MET A 167 4.16 21.45 -7.20
C MET A 167 4.74 22.85 -6.97
N GLY A 168 3.89 23.88 -7.03
CA GLY A 168 4.29 25.27 -6.80
C GLY A 168 4.71 26.03 -8.05
N ASP A 169 5.09 27.28 -7.85
CA ASP A 169 5.22 28.32 -8.88
C ASP A 169 6.68 28.59 -9.27
N GLY A 170 7.45 27.55 -9.64
CA GLY A 170 8.80 27.66 -10.23
C GLY A 170 9.92 28.23 -9.33
N LYS A 171 9.63 29.22 -8.47
CA LYS A 171 10.52 29.84 -7.49
C LYS A 171 10.68 28.98 -6.24
N SER A 172 9.62 28.26 -5.85
CA SER A 172 9.61 27.29 -4.75
C SER A 172 8.99 25.97 -5.22
N ALA A 173 9.57 25.38 -6.27
CA ALA A 173 9.06 24.16 -6.88
C ALA A 173 9.44 22.92 -6.07
N ILE A 174 8.44 22.25 -5.49
CA ILE A 174 8.61 20.96 -4.82
C ILE A 174 8.61 19.89 -5.89
N ARG A 175 9.65 19.06 -5.93
CA ARG A 175 9.81 18.00 -6.93
C ARG A 175 9.70 16.65 -6.25
N CYS A 176 8.70 15.89 -6.63
CA CYS A 176 8.49 14.53 -6.16
C CYS A 176 8.67 13.55 -7.34
N SER A 177 9.29 12.41 -7.06
CA SER A 177 9.29 11.27 -7.98
C SER A 177 8.43 10.18 -7.36
N GLY A 178 7.63 9.51 -8.17
CA GLY A 178 6.73 8.46 -7.70
C GLY A 178 6.34 7.49 -8.79
N ALA A 179 5.49 6.54 -8.43
CA ALA A 179 4.87 5.61 -9.37
C ALA A 179 3.34 5.72 -9.28
N VAL A 180 2.67 5.61 -10.42
CA VAL A 180 1.21 5.53 -10.49
C VAL A 180 0.78 4.22 -9.85
N ALA A 181 0.20 4.28 -8.66
CA ALA A 181 -0.32 3.13 -7.93
C ALA A 181 -1.61 2.59 -8.57
N TRP A 182 -2.45 3.48 -9.10
CA TRP A 182 -3.66 3.15 -9.86
C TRP A 182 -4.06 4.30 -10.77
N ALA A 183 -4.81 3.99 -11.83
CA ALA A 183 -5.39 4.97 -12.74
C ALA A 183 -6.79 4.53 -13.18
N ALA A 184 -7.69 5.50 -13.33
CA ALA A 184 -9.06 5.33 -13.78
C ALA A 184 -9.38 6.36 -14.87
N PHE A 185 -10.00 5.89 -15.96
CA PHE A 185 -10.46 6.75 -17.04
C PHE A 185 -11.81 7.37 -16.69
N GLU A 186 -11.94 8.68 -16.85
CA GLU A 186 -13.16 9.44 -16.66
C GLU A 186 -13.58 10.10 -17.96
N MET A 187 -14.86 9.96 -18.31
CA MET A 187 -15.48 10.66 -19.42
C MET A 187 -16.73 11.42 -18.92
N PRO A 188 -16.54 12.59 -18.28
CA PRO A 188 -17.65 13.40 -17.82
C PRO A 188 -18.42 13.94 -19.04
N LYS A 189 -19.75 13.94 -18.97
CA LYS A 189 -20.60 14.45 -20.06
C LYS A 189 -20.25 15.91 -20.35
N GLY A 190 -19.91 16.22 -21.60
CA GLY A 190 -19.61 17.58 -22.05
C GLY A 190 -18.22 18.11 -21.64
N MET A 191 -17.36 17.28 -21.03
CA MET A 191 -15.96 17.65 -20.73
C MET A 191 -14.98 16.74 -21.47
N PRO A 192 -13.72 17.18 -21.68
CA PRO A 192 -12.66 16.32 -22.20
C PRO A 192 -12.45 15.08 -21.32
N THR A 193 -12.05 13.98 -21.96
CA THR A 193 -11.62 12.76 -21.27
C THR A 193 -10.43 13.05 -20.38
N ARG A 194 -10.40 12.45 -19.19
CA ARG A 194 -9.34 12.65 -18.20
C ARG A 194 -9.04 11.37 -17.45
N TYR A 195 -7.84 11.29 -16.90
CA TYR A 195 -7.37 10.18 -16.09
C TYR A 195 -7.25 10.63 -14.65
N ARG A 196 -7.99 10.00 -13.76
CA ARG A 196 -7.79 10.11 -12.32
C ARG A 196 -6.76 9.07 -11.91
N ALA A 197 -5.73 9.47 -11.18
CA ALA A 197 -4.68 8.56 -10.76
C ALA A 197 -4.26 8.81 -9.31
N GLY A 198 -3.86 7.74 -8.63
CA GLY A 198 -3.12 7.81 -7.38
C GLY A 198 -1.64 7.59 -7.64
N ILE A 199 -0.81 8.46 -7.10
CA ILE A 199 0.64 8.40 -7.19
C ILE A 199 1.20 8.10 -5.80
N ASP A 200 2.08 7.11 -5.72
CA ASP A 200 2.87 6.77 -4.53
C ASP A 200 4.28 7.35 -4.69
N TRP A 201 4.72 8.15 -3.72
CA TRP A 201 6.06 8.75 -3.73
C TRP A 201 7.17 7.75 -3.40
N GLY A 202 6.83 6.57 -2.89
CA GLY A 202 7.80 5.62 -2.38
C GLY A 202 8.48 6.15 -1.11
N MET A 203 9.79 5.92 -0.98
CA MET A 203 10.57 6.25 0.24
C MET A 203 11.34 7.58 0.15
N THR A 204 11.20 8.36 -0.93
CA THR A 204 12.14 9.45 -1.27
C THR A 204 11.52 10.85 -1.31
N ALA A 205 10.29 11.05 -0.86
CA ALA A 205 9.67 12.38 -0.85
C ALA A 205 10.12 13.23 0.36
N GLU A 206 10.46 14.50 0.13
CA GLU A 206 10.67 15.49 1.18
C GLU A 206 9.34 15.82 1.87
N SER A 207 9.12 15.25 3.05
CA SER A 207 7.84 15.32 3.78
C SER A 207 7.44 16.73 4.18
N SER A 208 8.36 17.54 4.71
CA SER A 208 8.06 18.87 5.26
C SER A 208 7.55 19.87 4.22
N ALA A 209 8.12 19.86 3.01
CA ALA A 209 7.69 20.74 1.94
C ALA A 209 6.29 20.35 1.40
N ILE A 210 6.04 19.04 1.29
CA ILE A 210 4.74 18.49 0.87
C ILE A 210 3.65 18.85 1.88
N GLU A 211 3.91 18.72 3.18
CA GLU A 211 2.97 19.07 4.23
C GLU A 211 2.66 20.57 4.23
N ALA A 212 3.67 21.43 4.13
CA ALA A 212 3.47 22.87 4.06
C ALA A 212 2.64 23.28 2.82
N PHE A 213 2.88 22.64 1.68
CA PHE A 213 2.09 22.85 0.47
C PHE A 213 0.65 22.36 0.62
N ALA A 214 0.45 21.19 1.22
CA ALA A 214 -0.85 20.62 1.49
C ALA A 214 -1.67 21.54 2.42
N GLU A 215 -1.08 21.99 3.51
CA GLU A 215 -1.72 22.85 4.51
C GLU A 215 -2.10 24.22 3.93
N LYS A 216 -1.23 24.81 3.11
CA LYS A 216 -1.50 26.08 2.39
C LYS A 216 -2.70 25.96 1.43
N ASN A 217 -2.86 24.79 0.79
CA ASN A 217 -3.84 24.57 -0.27
C ASN A 217 -5.03 23.72 0.16
N LYS A 218 -5.19 23.44 1.46
CA LYS A 218 -6.25 22.58 1.98
C LYS A 218 -7.64 23.16 1.73
N GLN A 219 -8.58 22.32 1.35
CA GLN A 219 -10.00 22.69 1.28
C GLN A 219 -10.53 22.89 2.71
N ILE A 220 -11.08 24.07 2.99
CA ILE A 220 -11.71 24.43 4.28
C ILE A 220 -13.16 23.98 4.25
#